data_AF-A0A359M2L6-F1
#
_entry.id   AF-A0A359M2L6-F1
#
_cell.length_a   1.000
_cell.length_b   1.000
_cell.length_c   1.000
_cell.angle_alpha   90.00
_cell.angle_beta   90.00
_cell.angle_gamma   90.00
#
_symmetry.space_group_name_H-M   'P 1'
#
loop_
_entity.id
_entity.type
_entity.pdbx_description
1 polymer ?
#
loop_
_entity_poly.entity_id
_entity_poly.type
_entity_poly.pdbx_seq_one_letter_code
_entity_poly.pdbx_strand_id
1 'polypeptide(L)'
;RNHQRVGVAVADHPSGPWKRSDRPLLDVPEYGQGIIGVPCVAARPGGGWLMVYKTLAPGPGRFGGGVFNYPAVADHPLGPFRKHAVPMVDKRKVFDRHFDFHIDDHVEFFCGDRYYAIVKDHDAPFLTPHGRCLYLLESPDGLAWERSKHLLVTAFQLDWDDGSTQHFERLEMPKLHFENGKPRVLFLAARTAGDPAAVSFNIAVPLGGGS
;
A
#
# COMPACT_ATOMS: atom_id res chain seq x y z
N ARG A 1 -9.74 1.40 -18.58
CA ARG A 1 -9.13 1.04 -17.27
C ARG A 1 -9.54 1.98 -16.13
N ASN A 2 -9.89 3.25 -16.40
CA ASN A 2 -10.20 4.25 -15.37
C ASN A 2 -11.64 4.20 -14.83
N HIS A 3 -12.29 3.04 -14.81
CA HIS A 3 -13.65 2.87 -14.26
C HIS A 3 -13.71 1.76 -13.21
N GLN A 4 -12.55 1.29 -12.72
CA GLN A 4 -12.49 0.31 -11.64
C GLN A 4 -13.04 0.92 -10.35
N ARG A 5 -13.69 0.07 -9.56
CA ARG A 5 -14.27 0.40 -8.25
C ARG A 5 -13.93 -0.68 -7.25
N VAL A 6 -13.95 -0.31 -5.98
CA VAL A 6 -13.82 -1.26 -4.87
C VAL A 6 -15.20 -1.87 -4.61
N GLY A 7 -15.36 -3.14 -4.96
CA GLY A 7 -16.52 -3.95 -4.58
C GLY A 7 -16.29 -4.70 -3.27
N VAL A 8 -17.34 -5.37 -2.78
CA VAL A 8 -17.27 -6.27 -1.62
C VAL A 8 -18.00 -7.57 -1.90
N ALA A 9 -17.48 -8.66 -1.38
CA ALA A 9 -18.15 -9.95 -1.29
C ALA A 9 -17.97 -10.52 0.12
N VAL A 10 -18.99 -11.23 0.62
CA VAL A 10 -19.02 -11.79 1.98
C VAL A 10 -19.33 -13.28 1.91
N ALA A 11 -18.67 -14.07 2.74
CA ALA A 11 -18.92 -15.49 2.93
C ALA A 11 -18.63 -15.86 4.38
N ASP A 12 -19.29 -16.91 4.87
CA ASP A 12 -19.02 -17.48 6.20
C ASP A 12 -17.80 -18.42 6.19
N HIS A 13 -17.35 -18.84 5.01
CA HIS A 13 -16.17 -19.69 4.82
C HIS A 13 -15.29 -19.16 3.65
N PRO A 14 -13.94 -19.23 3.74
CA PRO A 14 -13.06 -18.72 2.68
C PRO A 14 -13.27 -19.36 1.30
N SER A 15 -13.72 -20.62 1.25
CA SER A 15 -14.08 -21.31 0.00
C SER A 15 -15.44 -20.87 -0.57
N GLY A 16 -16.13 -19.93 0.08
CA GLY A 16 -17.47 -19.49 -0.29
C GLY A 16 -18.59 -20.36 0.31
N PRO A 17 -19.83 -20.21 -0.17
CA PRO A 17 -20.23 -19.35 -1.28
C PRO A 17 -20.11 -17.85 -0.95
N TRP A 18 -19.60 -17.08 -1.91
CA TRP A 18 -19.44 -15.63 -1.77
C TRP A 18 -20.67 -14.88 -2.29
N LYS A 19 -21.28 -14.06 -1.44
CA LYS A 19 -22.32 -13.10 -1.82
C LYS A 19 -21.70 -11.76 -2.15
N ARG A 20 -21.70 -11.39 -3.42
CA ARG A 20 -21.17 -10.11 -3.91
C ARG A 20 -22.22 -9.01 -3.75
N SER A 21 -21.79 -7.80 -3.38
CA SER A 21 -22.62 -6.59 -3.45
C SER A 21 -22.81 -6.14 -4.90
N ASP A 22 -24.01 -5.68 -5.25
CA ASP A 22 -24.32 -5.08 -6.55
C ASP A 22 -23.81 -3.64 -6.68
N ARG A 23 -23.43 -3.02 -5.56
CA ARG A 23 -22.90 -1.64 -5.52
C ARG A 23 -21.47 -1.64 -4.97
N PRO A 24 -20.59 -0.76 -5.46
CA PRO A 24 -19.25 -0.61 -4.91
C PRO A 24 -19.29 0.02 -3.51
N LEU A 25 -18.29 -0.30 -2.68
CA LEU A 25 -18.07 0.31 -1.35
C LEU A 25 -17.68 1.79 -1.47
N LEU A 26 -16.98 2.12 -2.55
CA LEU A 26 -16.55 3.46 -2.91
C LEU A 26 -16.82 3.68 -4.39
N ASP A 27 -17.55 4.75 -4.70
CA ASP A 27 -17.70 5.25 -6.07
C ASP A 27 -16.82 6.49 -6.31
N VAL A 28 -16.67 6.97 -7.56
CA VAL A 28 -15.80 8.12 -7.90
C VAL A 28 -16.10 9.34 -7.01
N PRO A 29 -15.10 9.93 -6.33
CA PRO A 29 -15.29 11.04 -5.40
C PRO A 29 -15.29 12.44 -6.02
N GLU A 30 -15.59 13.43 -5.17
CA GLU A 30 -15.24 14.86 -5.26
C GLU A 30 -13.72 15.12 -5.34
N TYR A 31 -12.90 14.30 -4.67
CA TYR A 31 -11.44 14.32 -4.71
C TYR A 31 -10.87 13.12 -5.50
N GLY A 32 -10.45 13.39 -6.73
CA GLY A 32 -9.83 12.42 -7.62
C GLY A 32 -10.78 11.87 -8.69
N GLN A 33 -10.21 11.30 -9.74
CA GLN A 33 -10.93 10.88 -10.94
C GLN A 33 -10.53 9.46 -11.37
N GLY A 34 -11.45 8.81 -12.07
CA GLY A 34 -11.17 7.57 -12.77
C GLY A 34 -11.17 6.32 -11.88
N ILE A 35 -9.97 5.79 -11.58
CA ILE A 35 -9.78 4.53 -10.86
C ILE A 35 -10.02 4.68 -9.37
N ILE A 36 -10.72 3.71 -8.77
CA ILE A 36 -10.65 3.43 -7.34
C ILE A 36 -10.23 1.98 -7.21
N GLY A 37 -9.05 1.73 -6.67
CA GLY A 37 -8.49 0.39 -6.64
C GLY A 37 -7.43 0.20 -5.55
N VAL A 38 -6.83 -0.99 -5.58
CA VAL A 38 -5.80 -1.42 -4.62
C VAL A 38 -6.23 -1.17 -3.17
N PRO A 39 -7.46 -1.53 -2.76
CA PRO A 39 -7.89 -1.27 -1.40
C PRO A 39 -7.06 -2.11 -0.43
N CYS A 40 -6.63 -1.50 0.66
CA CYS A 40 -6.29 -2.21 1.88
C CYS A 40 -7.30 -1.77 2.95
N VAL A 41 -7.77 -2.73 3.75
CA VAL A 41 -8.89 -2.55 4.70
C VAL A 41 -8.50 -3.16 6.03
N ALA A 42 -8.70 -2.42 7.11
CA ALA A 42 -8.41 -2.85 8.47
C ALA A 42 -9.53 -2.45 9.44
N ALA A 43 -9.81 -3.29 10.43
CA ALA A 43 -10.62 -2.90 11.57
C ALA A 43 -9.85 -1.85 12.40
N ARG A 44 -10.56 -0.82 12.86
CA ARG A 44 -9.96 0.26 13.65
C ARG A 44 -10.01 -0.08 15.15
N PRO A 45 -9.02 0.34 15.95
CA PRO A 45 -9.13 0.35 17.40
C PRO A 45 -10.34 1.18 17.82
N GLY A 46 -11.13 0.66 18.75
CA GLY A 46 -12.37 1.31 19.18
C GLY A 46 -13.58 1.11 18.25
N GLY A 47 -13.42 0.37 17.15
CA GLY A 47 -14.51 0.00 16.26
C GLY A 47 -14.53 0.77 14.93
N GLY A 48 -15.30 0.25 13.98
CA GLY A 48 -15.32 0.72 12.60
C GLY A 48 -14.12 0.22 11.79
N TRP A 49 -13.97 0.80 10.60
CA TRP A 49 -13.11 0.30 9.52
C TRP A 49 -12.37 1.44 8.85
N LEU A 50 -11.10 1.19 8.53
CA LEU A 50 -10.24 2.03 7.70
C LEU A 50 -10.09 1.34 6.35
N MET A 51 -10.11 2.12 5.28
CA MET A 51 -9.69 1.71 3.95
C MET A 51 -8.73 2.75 3.40
N VAL A 52 -7.57 2.36 2.90
CA VAL A 52 -6.80 3.20 1.98
C VAL A 52 -7.07 2.74 0.55
N TYR A 53 -7.33 3.68 -0.35
CA TYR A 53 -7.59 3.40 -1.76
C TYR A 53 -6.78 4.30 -2.69
N LYS A 54 -6.43 3.75 -3.85
CA LYS A 54 -5.75 4.44 -4.95
C LYS A 54 -6.73 5.18 -5.85
N THR A 55 -6.39 6.41 -6.25
CA THR A 55 -7.09 7.21 -7.26
C THR A 55 -6.13 8.14 -8.02
N LEU A 56 -6.62 8.85 -9.04
CA LEU A 56 -5.85 9.85 -9.78
C LEU A 56 -6.25 11.26 -9.37
N ALA A 57 -5.29 12.17 -9.26
CA ALA A 57 -5.61 13.60 -9.25
C ALA A 57 -6.15 14.06 -10.61
N PRO A 58 -6.98 15.13 -10.65
CA PRO A 58 -7.38 15.79 -11.89
C PRO A 58 -6.18 16.17 -12.76
N GLY A 59 -6.28 15.94 -14.06
CA GLY A 59 -5.22 16.23 -15.03
C GLY A 59 -5.31 15.37 -16.29
N PRO A 60 -4.56 15.74 -17.35
CA PRO A 60 -4.53 14.99 -18.61
C PRO A 60 -3.66 13.73 -18.51
N GLY A 61 -3.77 12.87 -19.53
CA GLY A 61 -2.91 11.70 -19.68
C GLY A 61 -3.30 10.50 -18.83
N ARG A 62 -2.49 9.44 -18.92
CA ARG A 62 -2.78 8.13 -18.31
C ARG A 62 -2.87 8.18 -16.78
N PHE A 63 -2.06 9.02 -16.14
CA PHE A 63 -1.96 9.12 -14.68
C PHE A 63 -2.61 10.41 -14.13
N GLY A 64 -3.29 11.18 -14.97
CA GLY A 64 -3.85 12.47 -14.59
C GLY A 64 -2.78 13.39 -13.97
N GLY A 65 -3.14 14.08 -12.90
CA GLY A 65 -2.20 14.90 -12.11
C GLY A 65 -1.34 14.11 -11.12
N GLY A 66 -1.28 12.78 -11.24
CA GLY A 66 -0.55 11.88 -10.35
C GLY A 66 -1.46 10.86 -9.64
N VAL A 67 -0.91 9.70 -9.33
CA VAL A 67 -1.54 8.65 -8.53
C VAL A 67 -1.40 8.98 -7.04
N PHE A 68 -2.53 8.98 -6.33
CA PHE A 68 -2.64 9.22 -4.90
C PHE A 68 -3.32 8.07 -4.18
N ASN A 69 -3.05 7.96 -2.88
CA ASN A 69 -3.70 7.02 -1.99
C ASN A 69 -4.33 7.79 -0.83
N TYR A 70 -5.64 7.64 -0.64
CA TYR A 70 -6.43 8.37 0.36
C TYR A 70 -7.06 7.40 1.36
N PRO A 71 -7.12 7.78 2.64
CA PRO A 71 -7.89 7.03 3.61
C PRO A 71 -9.40 7.29 3.48
N ALA A 72 -10.21 6.33 3.92
CA ALA A 72 -11.64 6.42 4.08
C ALA A 72 -12.07 5.58 5.29
N VAL A 73 -13.14 5.98 5.98
CA VAL A 73 -13.63 5.29 7.19
C VAL A 73 -15.09 4.94 7.11
N ALA A 74 -15.46 3.81 7.71
CA ALA A 74 -16.85 3.36 7.83
C ALA A 74 -17.11 2.78 9.23
N ASP A 75 -18.37 2.82 9.65
CA ASP A 75 -18.78 2.19 10.91
C ASP A 75 -19.03 0.68 10.73
N HIS A 76 -19.26 0.23 9.49
CA HIS A 76 -19.56 -1.15 9.12
C HIS A 76 -18.65 -1.61 7.95
N PRO A 77 -18.22 -2.89 7.88
CA PRO A 77 -17.31 -3.34 6.81
C PRO A 77 -17.91 -3.25 5.41
N LEU A 78 -19.24 -3.18 5.32
CA LEU A 78 -19.99 -3.00 4.07
C LEU A 78 -20.21 -1.52 3.70
N GLY A 79 -19.55 -0.60 4.41
CA GLY A 79 -19.71 0.83 4.21
C GLY A 79 -20.99 1.41 4.83
N PRO A 80 -21.39 2.63 4.44
CA PRO A 80 -20.69 3.48 3.47
C PRO A 80 -19.34 3.98 3.99
N PHE A 81 -18.33 4.01 3.13
CA PHE A 81 -17.03 4.59 3.45
C PHE A 81 -17.02 6.09 3.16
N ARG A 82 -16.70 6.89 4.18
CA ARG A 82 -16.49 8.34 4.09
C ARG A 82 -15.03 8.63 3.80
N LYS A 83 -14.75 9.31 2.69
CA LYS A 83 -13.39 9.59 2.21
C LYS A 83 -12.76 10.72 3.01
N HIS A 84 -11.45 10.63 3.22
CA HIS A 84 -10.65 11.68 3.83
C HIS A 84 -9.91 12.48 2.74
N ALA A 85 -9.86 13.81 2.90
CA ALA A 85 -9.35 14.70 1.86
C ALA A 85 -7.82 14.78 1.81
N VAL A 86 -7.11 14.29 2.82
CA VAL A 86 -5.65 14.32 2.89
C VAL A 86 -5.10 12.98 2.40
N PRO A 87 -4.25 12.94 1.36
CA PRO A 87 -3.62 11.71 0.92
C PRO A 87 -2.53 11.29 1.91
N MET A 88 -2.14 10.02 1.90
CA MET A 88 -1.03 9.52 2.72
C MET A 88 0.27 10.27 2.43
N VAL A 89 0.56 10.54 1.15
CA VAL A 89 1.80 11.20 0.71
C VAL A 89 1.50 12.16 -0.44
N ASP A 90 2.01 13.38 -0.32
CA ASP A 90 2.04 14.38 -1.40
C ASP A 90 3.46 14.92 -1.62
N LYS A 91 4.25 14.25 -2.48
CA LYS A 91 5.62 14.66 -2.85
C LYS A 91 5.72 16.08 -3.43
N ARG A 92 4.64 16.63 -4.01
CA ARG A 92 4.65 18.00 -4.57
C ARG A 92 4.78 19.08 -3.49
N LYS A 93 4.49 18.75 -2.22
CA LYS A 93 4.71 19.67 -1.10
C LYS A 93 6.20 19.87 -0.77
N VAL A 94 7.07 19.00 -1.29
CA VAL A 94 8.51 18.99 -0.99
C VAL A 94 9.33 19.25 -2.25
N PHE A 95 8.89 18.72 -3.40
CA PHE A 95 9.63 18.81 -4.66
C PHE A 95 8.83 19.56 -5.71
N ASP A 96 9.50 20.49 -6.40
CA ASP A 96 8.93 21.26 -7.51
C ASP A 96 9.07 20.51 -8.84
N ARG A 97 8.37 19.38 -8.96
CA ARG A 97 8.27 18.59 -10.21
C ARG A 97 7.03 17.70 -10.22
N HIS A 98 6.68 17.21 -11.42
CA HIS A 98 5.60 16.23 -11.60
C HIS A 98 6.00 14.83 -11.13
N PHE A 99 5.04 14.12 -10.52
CA PHE A 99 5.17 12.72 -10.17
C PHE A 99 3.97 11.94 -10.70
N ASP A 100 4.23 10.92 -11.51
CA ASP A 100 3.17 9.99 -11.91
C ASP A 100 2.64 9.20 -10.71
N PHE A 101 3.51 8.87 -9.76
CA PHE A 101 3.16 8.16 -8.53
C PHE A 101 3.75 8.86 -7.32
N HIS A 102 2.89 9.19 -6.36
CA HIS A 102 3.32 9.67 -5.06
C HIS A 102 3.84 8.52 -4.21
N ILE A 103 3.08 7.42 -4.23
CA ILE A 103 3.41 6.07 -3.75
C ILE A 103 2.55 5.07 -4.54
N ASP A 104 2.86 3.79 -4.43
CA ASP A 104 2.04 2.67 -4.93
C ASP A 104 2.15 1.49 -3.95
N ASP A 105 1.43 0.40 -4.23
CA ASP A 105 1.55 -0.90 -3.57
C ASP A 105 1.74 -0.82 -2.04
N HIS A 106 0.65 -0.61 -1.31
CA HIS A 106 0.67 -0.37 0.14
C HIS A 106 0.07 -1.53 0.94
N VAL A 107 0.51 -1.61 2.21
CA VAL A 107 -0.18 -2.32 3.28
C VAL A 107 -0.09 -1.47 4.54
N GLU A 108 -1.24 -1.09 5.07
CA GLU A 108 -1.38 -0.41 6.35
C GLU A 108 -1.93 -1.34 7.44
N PHE A 109 -1.48 -1.16 8.67
CA PHE A 109 -1.83 -2.01 9.80
C PHE A 109 -1.72 -1.25 11.13
N PHE A 110 -2.49 -1.66 12.13
CA PHE A 110 -2.39 -1.13 13.49
C PHE A 110 -1.47 -2.03 14.32
N CYS A 111 -0.49 -1.44 15.02
CA CYS A 111 0.43 -2.18 15.90
C CYS A 111 0.80 -1.30 17.10
N GLY A 112 0.62 -1.83 18.31
CA GLY A 112 0.85 -1.08 19.53
C GLY A 112 -0.19 0.03 19.73
N ASP A 113 0.22 1.28 19.58
CA ASP A 113 -0.58 2.48 19.82
C ASP A 113 -0.91 3.28 18.56
N ARG A 114 -0.44 2.82 17.38
CA ARG A 114 -0.52 3.58 16.13
C ARG A 114 -0.64 2.69 14.90
N TYR A 115 -0.94 3.33 13.78
CA TYR A 115 -0.89 2.73 12.46
C TYR A 115 0.50 2.88 11.86
N TYR A 116 0.86 1.87 11.07
CA TYR A 116 2.02 1.86 10.21
C TYR A 116 1.58 1.51 8.79
N ALA A 117 2.35 1.96 7.79
CA ALA A 117 2.16 1.53 6.41
C ALA A 117 3.48 1.29 5.72
N ILE A 118 3.63 0.12 5.10
CA ILE A 118 4.72 -0.16 4.17
C ILE A 118 4.21 0.19 2.78
N VAL A 119 4.88 1.11 2.11
CA VAL A 119 4.46 1.63 0.80
C VAL A 119 5.63 1.61 -0.16
N LYS A 120 5.35 1.45 -1.45
CA LYS A 120 6.36 1.52 -2.50
C LYS A 120 6.49 2.93 -3.05
N ASP A 121 7.72 3.35 -3.28
CA ASP A 121 8.03 4.54 -4.06
C ASP A 121 8.84 4.19 -5.32
N HIS A 122 8.35 4.67 -6.46
CA HIS A 122 8.97 4.51 -7.76
C HIS A 122 10.02 5.60 -8.07
N ASP A 123 10.09 6.65 -7.25
CA ASP A 123 10.99 7.79 -7.46
C ASP A 123 11.54 8.26 -6.10
N ALA A 124 12.50 7.49 -5.59
CA ALA A 124 13.21 7.69 -4.34
C ALA A 124 14.76 7.67 -4.49
N PRO A 125 15.34 8.44 -5.45
CA PRO A 125 16.80 8.52 -5.64
C PRO A 125 17.54 9.12 -4.44
N PHE A 126 16.82 9.83 -3.57
CA PHE A 126 17.35 10.41 -2.34
C PHE A 126 17.39 9.43 -1.16
N LEU A 127 16.72 8.28 -1.25
CA LEU A 127 16.74 7.25 -0.20
C LEU A 127 17.59 6.05 -0.56
N THR A 128 17.67 5.70 -1.85
CA THR A 128 18.37 4.50 -2.30
C THR A 128 19.11 4.73 -3.61
N PRO A 129 20.25 4.06 -3.83
CA PRO A 129 20.99 4.14 -5.11
C PRO A 129 20.19 3.56 -6.29
N HIS A 130 19.18 2.73 -6.03
CA HIS A 130 18.32 2.12 -7.05
C HIS A 130 17.14 3.01 -7.48
N GLY A 131 17.00 4.19 -6.86
CA GLY A 131 15.92 5.13 -7.18
C GLY A 131 14.52 4.68 -6.77
N ARG A 132 14.37 3.54 -6.09
CA ARG A 132 13.08 2.92 -5.71
C ARG A 132 13.23 2.14 -4.41
N CYS A 133 12.20 2.13 -3.59
CA CYS A 133 12.24 1.44 -2.29
C CYS A 133 10.83 1.08 -1.78
N LEU A 134 10.82 0.25 -0.75
CA LEU A 134 9.72 0.19 0.21
C LEU A 134 10.10 1.01 1.44
N TYR A 135 9.21 1.87 1.90
CA TYR A 135 9.42 2.68 3.09
C TYR A 135 8.22 2.65 4.04
N LEU A 136 8.48 3.06 5.28
CA LEU A 136 7.56 3.02 6.40
C LEU A 136 6.99 4.41 6.70
N LEU A 137 5.67 4.49 6.72
CA LEU A 137 4.90 5.61 7.25
C LEU A 137 4.29 5.22 8.60
N GLU A 138 3.98 6.21 9.42
CA GLU A 138 3.25 6.06 10.67
C GLU A 138 2.11 7.08 10.79
N SER A 139 1.08 6.73 11.54
CA SER A 139 -0.07 7.59 11.77
C SER A 139 -0.72 7.26 13.11
N PRO A 140 -1.10 8.24 13.95
CA PRO A 140 -1.80 7.98 15.20
C PRO A 140 -3.23 7.45 14.97
N ASP A 141 -3.86 7.79 13.85
CA ASP A 141 -5.29 7.56 13.61
C ASP A 141 -5.63 6.85 12.29
N GLY A 142 -4.63 6.63 11.43
CA GLY A 142 -4.76 6.05 10.10
C GLY A 142 -5.20 7.06 9.03
N LEU A 143 -5.32 8.34 9.38
CA LEU A 143 -5.78 9.43 8.51
C LEU A 143 -4.66 10.43 8.22
N ALA A 144 -3.93 10.85 9.25
CA ALA A 144 -2.79 11.74 9.14
C ALA A 144 -1.48 10.95 9.16
N TRP A 145 -0.83 10.85 8.00
CA TRP A 145 0.37 10.01 7.81
C TRP A 145 1.65 10.84 7.75
N GLU A 146 2.69 10.34 8.40
CA GLU A 146 4.02 10.94 8.46
C GLU A 146 5.10 9.89 8.20
N ARG A 147 6.30 10.36 7.87
CA ARG A 147 7.48 9.48 7.68
C ARG A 147 7.89 8.90 9.02
N SER A 148 8.06 7.58 9.08
CA SER A 148 8.58 6.96 10.30
C SER A 148 10.05 7.31 10.52
N LYS A 149 10.49 7.29 11.78
CA LYS A 149 11.89 7.47 12.16
C LYS A 149 12.81 6.44 11.48
N HIS A 150 12.33 5.19 11.36
CA HIS A 150 13.01 4.11 10.64
C HIS A 150 12.37 3.95 9.27
N LEU A 151 12.70 4.87 8.36
CA LEU A 151 12.00 5.05 7.10
C LEU A 151 12.20 3.90 6.11
N LEU A 152 13.44 3.46 5.87
CA LEU A 152 13.71 2.44 4.85
C LEU A 152 13.32 1.05 5.36
N VAL A 153 12.41 0.37 4.66
CA VAL A 153 12.06 -1.03 4.93
C VAL A 153 12.98 -1.93 4.13
N THR A 154 13.05 -1.71 2.81
CA THR A 154 14.02 -2.39 1.96
C THR A 154 14.27 -1.61 0.68
N ALA A 155 15.50 -1.70 0.17
CA ALA A 155 15.80 -1.36 -1.22
C ALA A 155 15.29 -2.50 -2.13
N PHE A 156 15.36 -2.37 -3.45
CA PHE A 156 15.01 -3.48 -4.36
C PHE A 156 16.14 -4.55 -4.39
N GLN A 157 16.51 -5.00 -3.20
CA GLN A 157 17.62 -5.88 -2.89
C GLN A 157 17.30 -6.63 -1.59
N LEU A 158 17.74 -7.88 -1.47
CA LEU A 158 17.71 -8.64 -0.24
C LEU A 158 19.08 -9.28 0.02
N ASP A 159 19.42 -9.40 1.30
CA ASP A 159 20.58 -10.15 1.77
C ASP A 159 20.10 -11.52 2.26
N TRP A 160 20.80 -12.57 1.85
CA TRP A 160 20.47 -13.96 2.16
C TRP A 160 21.34 -14.51 3.29
N ASP A 161 20.90 -15.60 3.92
CA ASP A 161 21.59 -16.24 5.04
C ASP A 161 22.99 -16.77 4.67
N ASP A 162 23.25 -17.01 3.37
CA ASP A 162 24.58 -17.40 2.86
C ASP A 162 25.53 -16.19 2.66
N GLY A 163 25.09 -14.98 3.02
CA GLY A 163 25.82 -13.73 2.89
C GLY A 163 25.77 -13.14 1.48
N SER A 164 25.08 -13.79 0.52
CA SER A 164 24.90 -13.23 -0.81
C SER A 164 23.84 -12.13 -0.80
N THR A 165 24.02 -11.17 -1.70
CA THR A 165 23.08 -10.08 -1.92
C THR A 165 22.47 -10.24 -3.30
N GLN A 166 21.15 -10.21 -3.39
CA GLN A 166 20.42 -10.31 -4.65
C GLN A 166 19.64 -9.04 -4.95
N HIS A 167 19.80 -8.53 -6.17
CA HIS A 167 19.03 -7.40 -6.68
C HIS A 167 17.78 -7.85 -7.44
N PHE A 168 16.74 -7.03 -7.35
CA PHE A 168 15.44 -7.30 -7.95
C PHE A 168 15.03 -6.16 -8.87
N GLU A 169 14.45 -6.51 -10.02
CA GLU A 169 13.80 -5.53 -10.87
C GLU A 169 12.45 -5.08 -10.29
N ARG A 170 11.74 -6.02 -9.63
CA ARG A 170 10.51 -5.81 -8.87
C ARG A 170 10.66 -6.43 -7.50
N LEU A 171 10.37 -5.68 -6.45
CA LEU A 171 10.25 -6.15 -5.08
C LEU A 171 9.18 -5.28 -4.41
N GLU A 172 7.93 -5.74 -4.45
CA GLU A 172 6.75 -4.88 -4.29
C GLU A 172 5.55 -5.65 -3.74
N MET A 173 4.36 -5.02 -3.73
CA MET A 173 3.11 -5.62 -3.24
C MET A 173 3.22 -6.15 -1.79
N PRO A 174 3.67 -5.32 -0.83
CA PRO A 174 3.88 -5.77 0.55
C PRO A 174 2.60 -6.35 1.15
N LYS A 175 2.73 -7.48 1.83
CA LYS A 175 1.68 -8.13 2.64
C LYS A 175 2.31 -8.64 3.93
N LEU A 176 1.55 -8.62 5.01
CA LEU A 176 2.06 -9.00 6.33
C LEU A 176 1.31 -10.20 6.87
N HIS A 177 2.05 -11.15 7.43
CA HIS A 177 1.52 -12.16 8.33
C HIS A 177 1.79 -11.75 9.77
N PHE A 178 0.77 -11.91 10.60
CA PHE A 178 0.79 -11.54 12.02
C PHE A 178 0.70 -12.78 12.89
N GLU A 179 1.50 -12.79 13.95
CA GLU A 179 1.38 -13.75 15.06
C GLU A 179 1.28 -12.97 16.36
N ASN A 180 0.29 -13.31 17.20
CA ASN A 180 0.06 -12.66 18.49
C ASN A 180 -0.01 -11.12 18.39
N GLY A 181 -0.66 -10.61 17.35
CA GLY A 181 -0.82 -9.17 17.11
C GLY A 181 0.44 -8.44 16.64
N LYS A 182 1.52 -9.15 16.30
CA LYS A 182 2.78 -8.56 15.81
C LYS A 182 3.09 -9.04 14.39
N PRO A 183 3.59 -8.17 13.49
CA PRO A 183 4.01 -8.58 12.17
C PRO A 183 5.25 -9.50 12.29
N ARG A 184 5.22 -10.66 11.63
CA ARG A 184 6.27 -11.68 11.67
C ARG A 184 6.89 -12.02 10.34
N VAL A 185 6.14 -11.86 9.26
CA VAL A 185 6.67 -12.12 7.91
C VAL A 185 6.13 -11.04 6.96
N LEU A 186 7.04 -10.43 6.21
CA LEU A 186 6.73 -9.56 5.08
C LEU A 186 6.79 -10.39 3.80
N PHE A 187 5.67 -10.50 3.11
CA PHE A 187 5.58 -11.12 1.79
C PHE A 187 5.70 -10.06 0.70
N LEU A 188 6.50 -10.36 -0.33
CA LEU A 188 6.79 -9.48 -1.46
C LEU A 188 6.67 -10.23 -2.79
N ALA A 189 6.08 -9.59 -3.79
CA ALA A 189 6.18 -10.04 -5.17
C ALA A 189 7.54 -9.61 -5.73
N ALA A 190 8.32 -10.59 -6.19
CA ALA A 190 9.69 -10.42 -6.64
C ALA A 190 9.86 -10.80 -8.12
N ARG A 191 10.74 -10.10 -8.82
CA ARG A 191 11.33 -10.50 -10.10
C ARG A 191 12.81 -10.16 -10.10
N THR A 192 13.65 -11.13 -10.42
CA THR A 192 15.11 -10.97 -10.45
C THR A 192 15.52 -9.93 -11.48
N ALA A 193 16.59 -9.18 -11.20
CA ALA A 193 17.17 -8.27 -12.18
C ALA A 193 18.03 -9.02 -13.21
N GLY A 194 18.14 -8.46 -14.43
CA GLY A 194 19.11 -8.92 -15.44
C GLY A 194 18.68 -10.10 -16.32
N ASP A 195 17.54 -10.74 -16.03
CA ASP A 195 16.98 -11.81 -16.86
C ASP A 195 15.59 -11.42 -17.41
N PRO A 196 15.48 -11.12 -18.71
CA PRO A 196 14.19 -10.82 -19.35
C PRO A 196 13.18 -11.96 -19.29
N ALA A 197 13.63 -13.21 -19.12
CA ALA A 197 12.77 -14.39 -19.00
C ALA A 197 12.33 -14.66 -17.54
N ALA A 198 12.81 -13.85 -16.58
CA ALA A 198 12.50 -14.03 -15.17
C ALA A 198 10.98 -13.97 -14.91
N VAL A 199 10.47 -15.04 -14.31
CA VAL A 199 9.09 -15.10 -13.81
C VAL A 199 8.98 -14.40 -12.47
N SER A 200 7.81 -13.83 -12.17
CA SER A 200 7.54 -13.28 -10.85
C SER A 200 7.25 -14.40 -9.84
N PHE A 201 7.73 -14.24 -8.62
CA PHE A 201 7.53 -15.18 -7.52
C PHE A 201 7.27 -14.44 -6.20
N ASN A 202 6.89 -15.18 -5.16
CA ASN A 202 6.67 -14.65 -3.83
C ASN A 202 7.91 -14.87 -2.95
N ILE A 203 8.33 -13.85 -2.21
CA ILE A 203 9.38 -13.95 -1.19
C ILE A 203 8.74 -13.74 0.18
N ALA A 204 9.16 -14.55 1.15
CA ALA A 204 8.82 -14.40 2.56
C ALA A 204 10.05 -13.87 3.32
N VAL A 205 9.96 -12.68 3.88
CA VAL A 205 11.03 -12.03 4.66
C VAL A 205 10.64 -12.09 6.14
N PRO A 206 11.31 -12.89 6.97
CA PRO A 206 11.07 -12.91 8.41
C PRO A 206 11.31 -11.53 9.05
N LEU A 207 10.43 -11.15 9.97
CA LEU A 207 10.49 -9.90 10.72
C LEU A 207 10.72 -10.21 12.20
N GLY A 208 11.71 -9.56 12.80
CA GLY A 208 12.01 -9.73 14.23
C GLY A 208 12.93 -10.91 14.56
N GLY A 209 13.72 -11.37 13.60
CA GLY A 209 14.94 -12.16 13.81
C GLY A 209 16.15 -11.29 13.56
N GLY A 210 16.52 -10.46 14.52
CA GLY A 210 17.84 -9.85 14.58
C GLY A 210 18.67 -10.61 15.60
N SER A 211 19.91 -10.91 15.23
CA SER A 211 21.00 -11.18 16.16
C SER A 211 21.17 -10.06 17.19
#